data_AF-A0A8H5W7U7-F1
#
_entry.id   AF-A0A8H5W7U7-F1
#
_cell.length_a   1.000
_cell.length_b   1.000
_cell.length_c   1.000
_cell.angle_alpha   90.00
_cell.angle_beta   90.00
_cell.angle_gamma   90.00
#
_symmetry.space_group_name_H-M   'P 1'
#
loop_
_entity.id
_entity.type
_entity.pdbx_description
1 polymer ?
#
loop_
_entity_poly.entity_id
_entity_poly.type
_entity_poly.pdbx_seq_one_letter_code
_entity_poly.pdbx_strand_id
1 'polypeptide(L)'
;MPPQLPTASTASTIARSVIRPFSTTAATAAPGRQPPSGGHASRLASLNASNSKGQVGRGARGDAAARLLERFKTRTNSYTMEKTAQMEFLKNQKMSNDFLKQMPRRWEAGDVYSPHDLSPVEMQKWRKKTVRNNDVIDALGISPLDMYKNFSLIEHFTSTSGMINHSNLTRLRPVNQRKVAKMVRRVQGMGIYPSVHAHPEMLRDQFFSRHK
;
A
#
# COMPACT_ATOMS: atom_id res chain seq x y z
N MET A 1 -38.70 26.81 -26.68
CA MET A 1 -37.55 26.81 -25.75
C MET A 1 -36.94 25.40 -25.77
N PRO A 2 -35.81 25.16 -26.45
CA PRO A 2 -35.19 23.83 -26.48
C PRO A 2 -34.36 23.58 -25.19
N PRO A 3 -34.27 22.32 -24.72
CA PRO A 3 -33.49 21.96 -23.53
C PRO A 3 -31.99 21.80 -23.85
N GLN A 4 -31.11 22.32 -23.00
CA GLN A 4 -29.66 22.10 -23.07
C GLN A 4 -29.19 21.03 -22.08
N LEU A 5 -28.34 20.13 -22.54
CA LEU A 5 -27.64 19.08 -21.78
C LEU A 5 -26.11 19.34 -21.79
N PRO A 6 -25.34 18.74 -20.86
CA PRO A 6 -24.12 19.34 -20.29
C PRO A 6 -22.83 19.02 -21.06
N THR A 7 -21.88 19.96 -21.07
CA THR A 7 -20.52 19.75 -21.55
C THR A 7 -19.58 19.41 -20.38
N ALA A 8 -19.08 18.17 -20.35
CA ALA A 8 -18.01 17.76 -19.44
C ALA A 8 -16.64 18.00 -20.11
N SER A 9 -15.87 18.94 -19.56
CA SER A 9 -14.48 19.19 -19.95
C SER A 9 -13.56 18.20 -19.23
N THR A 10 -12.85 17.37 -19.98
CA THR A 10 -11.83 16.44 -19.46
C THR A 10 -10.44 16.98 -19.76
N ALA A 11 -9.78 17.55 -18.75
CA ALA A 11 -8.36 17.84 -18.80
C ALA A 11 -7.60 16.64 -18.23
N SER A 12 -6.88 15.91 -19.08
CA SER A 12 -5.96 14.85 -18.65
C SER A 12 -4.53 15.41 -18.61
N THR A 13 -3.98 15.55 -17.41
CA THR A 13 -2.58 15.95 -17.21
C THR A 13 -1.74 14.67 -17.10
N ILE A 14 -0.86 14.46 -18.09
CA ILE A 14 0.08 13.33 -18.12
C ILE A 14 1.23 13.62 -17.16
N ALA A 15 1.21 13.01 -15.97
CA ALA A 15 2.33 13.03 -15.04
C ALA A 15 3.35 11.94 -15.43
N ARG A 16 4.56 12.36 -15.83
CA ARG A 16 5.72 11.47 -16.00
C ARG A 16 6.28 11.07 -14.65
N SER A 17 6.23 9.78 -14.30
CA SER A 17 6.96 9.23 -13.15
C SER A 17 8.35 8.76 -13.59
N VAL A 18 9.38 9.33 -12.94
CA VAL A 18 10.78 8.92 -13.10
C VAL A 18 11.04 7.76 -12.14
N ILE A 19 11.30 6.57 -12.68
CA ILE A 19 11.68 5.38 -11.90
C ILE A 19 13.19 5.46 -11.64
N ARG A 20 13.59 5.55 -10.36
CA ARG A 20 14.98 5.36 -9.92
C ARG A 20 15.20 3.88 -9.55
N PRO A 21 16.33 3.25 -9.90
CA PRO A 21 16.66 1.91 -9.43
C PRO A 21 17.19 1.94 -7.98
N PHE A 22 16.80 0.95 -7.18
CA PHE A 22 17.27 0.74 -5.82
C PHE A 22 18.64 0.06 -5.81
N SER A 23 19.58 0.59 -5.00
CA SER A 23 20.87 -0.02 -4.70
C SER A 23 20.74 -1.01 -3.54
N THR A 24 21.24 -2.23 -3.72
CA THR A 24 21.30 -3.26 -2.68
C THR A 24 22.72 -3.28 -2.11
N THR A 25 22.91 -2.80 -0.87
CA THR A 25 24.12 -3.06 -0.08
C THR A 25 23.89 -4.32 0.76
N ALA A 26 24.70 -5.36 0.53
CA ALA A 26 24.65 -6.61 1.30
C ALA A 26 25.43 -6.48 2.61
N ALA A 27 24.89 -7.04 3.70
CA ALA A 27 25.48 -7.06 5.03
C ALA A 27 26.66 -8.05 5.13
N THR A 28 27.66 -7.64 5.92
CA THR A 28 28.89 -8.37 6.24
C THR A 28 28.63 -9.42 7.33
N ALA A 29 28.99 -10.69 7.11
CA ALA A 29 29.00 -11.73 8.13
C ALA A 29 30.39 -12.40 8.23
N ALA A 30 30.87 -12.57 9.47
CA ALA A 30 32.19 -13.06 9.87
C ALA A 30 32.32 -14.60 9.81
N PRO A 31 33.55 -15.17 9.89
CA PRO A 31 33.86 -16.53 9.41
C PRO A 31 33.91 -17.61 10.51
N GLY A 32 33.61 -18.87 10.14
CA GLY A 32 33.79 -20.03 11.02
C GLY A 32 33.78 -21.39 10.30
N ARG A 33 34.98 -21.95 10.11
CA ARG A 33 35.40 -23.39 10.11
C ARG A 33 34.95 -24.34 8.95
N GLN A 34 35.95 -25.07 8.42
CA GLN A 34 35.96 -25.97 7.22
C GLN A 34 35.58 -27.46 7.52
N PRO A 35 35.75 -28.46 6.61
CA PRO A 35 34.79 -29.03 5.63
C PRO A 35 34.60 -30.59 5.84
N PRO A 36 33.89 -31.42 5.01
CA PRO A 36 34.19 -31.72 3.58
C PRO A 36 33.00 -32.09 2.64
N SER A 37 33.34 -32.23 1.35
CA SER A 37 32.70 -33.11 0.33
C SER A 37 31.41 -32.64 -0.38
N GLY A 38 31.48 -32.62 -1.73
CA GLY A 38 30.32 -32.56 -2.63
C GLY A 38 30.36 -31.38 -3.60
N GLY A 39 31.06 -31.54 -4.72
CA GLY A 39 31.26 -30.47 -5.70
C GLY A 39 30.06 -30.22 -6.61
N HIS A 40 29.83 -28.94 -6.95
CA HIS A 40 29.17 -28.49 -8.19
C HIS A 40 29.57 -27.05 -8.51
N ALA A 41 30.79 -26.86 -9.04
CA ALA A 41 31.21 -25.60 -9.64
C ALA A 41 31.96 -25.89 -10.94
N SER A 42 31.23 -26.14 -12.02
CA SER A 42 31.81 -26.34 -13.36
C SER A 42 31.01 -25.62 -14.43
N ARG A 43 30.72 -24.33 -14.22
CA ARG A 43 30.12 -23.46 -15.27
C ARG A 43 31.04 -22.37 -15.81
N LEU A 44 32.29 -22.28 -15.31
CA LEU A 44 33.28 -21.30 -15.81
C LEU A 44 34.44 -21.92 -16.60
N ALA A 45 34.57 -23.26 -16.62
CA ALA A 45 35.62 -23.95 -17.40
C ALA A 45 35.32 -24.06 -18.91
N SER A 46 34.13 -23.65 -19.36
CA SER A 46 33.69 -23.85 -20.76
C SER A 46 34.04 -22.70 -21.72
N LEU A 47 34.60 -21.59 -21.24
CA LEU A 47 34.89 -20.43 -22.10
C LEU A 47 36.25 -20.49 -22.81
N ASN A 48 37.10 -21.48 -22.50
CA ASN A 48 38.46 -21.56 -23.04
C ASN A 48 38.76 -22.83 -23.87
N ALA A 49 37.72 -23.58 -24.27
CA ALA A 49 37.89 -24.84 -25.02
C ALA A 49 37.74 -24.69 -26.55
N SER A 50 37.74 -23.47 -27.10
CA SER A 50 37.64 -23.26 -28.55
C SER A 50 38.98 -22.87 -29.17
N ASN A 51 40.03 -23.68 -28.96
CA ASN A 51 41.23 -23.59 -29.79
C ASN A 51 42.01 -24.91 -29.84
N SER A 52 41.52 -25.92 -30.57
CA SER A 52 42.41 -26.85 -31.28
C SER A 52 41.68 -27.63 -32.38
N LYS A 53 42.17 -27.42 -33.60
CA LYS A 53 42.15 -28.24 -34.82
C LYS A 53 41.18 -29.44 -34.92
N GLY A 54 40.34 -29.35 -35.96
CA GLY A 54 40.32 -30.42 -36.97
C GLY A 54 38.96 -31.00 -37.36
N GLN A 55 38.18 -30.28 -38.18
CA GLN A 55 37.48 -30.91 -39.31
C GLN A 55 37.05 -29.83 -40.31
N VAL A 56 37.80 -29.72 -41.41
CA VAL A 56 37.39 -28.97 -42.60
C VAL A 56 36.40 -29.84 -43.36
N GLY A 57 35.13 -29.77 -42.94
CA GLY A 57 33.99 -30.23 -43.71
C GLY A 57 33.59 -29.14 -44.72
N ARG A 58 33.59 -29.51 -45.99
CA ARG A 58 33.06 -28.69 -47.10
C ARG A 58 31.59 -28.34 -46.85
N GLY A 59 31.24 -27.05 -46.97
CA GLY A 59 29.87 -26.48 -46.92
C GLY A 59 29.60 -25.73 -45.61
N ALA A 60 29.16 -24.47 -45.55
CA ALA A 60 28.52 -23.60 -46.53
C ALA A 60 28.91 -22.13 -46.27
N ARG A 61 29.19 -21.40 -47.35
CA ARG A 61 29.28 -19.93 -47.37
C ARG A 61 27.88 -19.37 -47.06
N GLY A 62 27.58 -19.16 -45.78
CA GLY A 62 26.26 -18.75 -45.28
C GLY A 62 26.07 -18.94 -43.76
N ASP A 63 26.93 -19.73 -43.11
CA ASP A 63 26.75 -20.16 -41.72
C ASP A 63 27.05 -19.08 -40.65
N ALA A 64 27.95 -18.13 -40.93
CA ALA A 64 28.25 -17.04 -39.99
C ALA A 64 27.04 -16.08 -39.80
N ALA A 65 26.28 -15.85 -40.87
CA ALA A 65 25.05 -15.05 -40.83
C ALA A 65 23.93 -15.77 -40.05
N ALA A 66 23.85 -17.10 -40.19
CA ALA A 66 22.88 -17.92 -39.47
C ALA A 66 23.09 -17.87 -37.94
N ARG A 67 24.34 -17.99 -37.46
CA ARG A 67 24.68 -17.90 -36.03
C ARG A 67 24.39 -16.52 -35.41
N LEU A 68 24.60 -15.47 -36.19
CA LEU A 68 24.31 -14.10 -35.77
C LEU A 68 22.80 -13.88 -35.62
N LEU A 69 22.00 -14.43 -36.55
CA LEU A 69 20.54 -14.43 -36.49
C LEU A 69 20.01 -15.24 -35.30
N GLU A 70 20.61 -16.39 -34.99
CA GLU A 70 20.27 -17.23 -33.84
C GLU A 70 20.58 -16.54 -32.50
N ARG A 71 21.70 -15.82 -32.41
CA ARG A 71 22.04 -15.00 -31.24
C ARG A 71 21.06 -13.84 -31.04
N PHE A 72 20.60 -13.21 -32.13
CA PHE A 72 19.55 -12.20 -32.04
C PHE A 72 18.22 -12.81 -31.61
N LYS A 73 17.81 -13.94 -32.17
CA LYS A 73 16.57 -14.65 -31.80
C LYS A 73 16.56 -15.09 -30.34
N THR A 74 17.66 -15.62 -29.83
CA THR A 74 17.78 -16.04 -28.41
C THR A 74 17.79 -14.83 -27.47
N ARG A 75 18.41 -13.71 -27.85
CA ARG A 75 18.39 -12.46 -27.08
C ARG A 75 17.02 -11.78 -27.09
N THR A 76 16.32 -11.78 -28.22
CA THR A 76 14.94 -11.28 -28.30
C THR A 76 13.98 -12.18 -27.54
N ASN A 77 14.15 -13.51 -27.61
CA ASN A 77 13.32 -14.46 -26.88
C ASN A 77 13.54 -14.41 -25.36
N SER A 78 14.78 -14.24 -24.90
CA SER A 78 15.06 -14.05 -23.47
C SER A 78 14.44 -12.75 -22.97
N TYR A 79 14.60 -11.64 -23.71
CA TYR A 79 13.96 -10.37 -23.37
C TYR A 79 12.42 -10.45 -23.36
N THR A 80 11.79 -11.10 -24.34
CA THR A 80 10.33 -11.26 -24.36
C THR A 80 9.85 -12.17 -23.24
N MET A 81 10.57 -13.26 -22.93
CA MET A 81 10.25 -14.17 -21.82
C MET A 81 10.41 -13.49 -20.46
N GLU A 82 11.48 -12.73 -20.24
CA GLU A 82 11.66 -11.96 -19.00
C GLU A 82 10.56 -10.90 -18.85
N LYS A 83 10.21 -10.20 -19.94
CA LYS A 83 9.13 -9.22 -19.94
C LYS A 83 7.77 -9.87 -19.66
N THR A 84 7.48 -11.05 -20.24
CA THR A 84 6.23 -11.76 -19.97
C THR A 84 6.17 -12.26 -18.53
N ALA A 85 7.27 -12.78 -17.99
CA ALA A 85 7.36 -13.22 -16.59
C ALA A 85 7.15 -12.05 -15.61
N GLN A 86 7.74 -10.88 -15.91
CA GLN A 86 7.52 -9.66 -15.12
C GLN A 86 6.06 -9.21 -15.17
N MET A 87 5.44 -9.22 -16.35
CA MET A 87 4.02 -8.87 -16.50
C MET A 87 3.10 -9.85 -15.79
N GLU A 88 3.39 -11.15 -15.84
CA GLU A 88 2.64 -12.19 -15.14
C GLU A 88 2.76 -12.04 -13.62
N PHE A 89 3.96 -11.76 -13.10
CA PHE A 89 4.16 -11.48 -11.69
C PHE A 89 3.30 -10.30 -11.21
N LEU A 90 3.30 -9.18 -11.95
CA LEU A 90 2.47 -8.03 -11.62
C LEU A 90 0.97 -8.33 -11.70
N LYS A 91 0.55 -9.14 -12.68
CA LYS A 91 -0.84 -9.60 -12.81
C LYS A 91 -1.24 -10.46 -11.61
N ASN A 92 -0.40 -11.41 -11.22
CA ASN A 92 -0.66 -12.31 -10.09
C ASN A 92 -0.70 -11.52 -8.77
N GLN A 93 0.20 -10.55 -8.60
CA GLN A 93 0.17 -9.64 -7.45
C GLN A 93 -1.13 -8.84 -7.40
N LYS A 94 -1.58 -8.29 -8.53
CA LYS A 94 -2.86 -7.57 -8.60
C LYS A 94 -4.03 -8.48 -8.25
N MET A 95 -4.12 -9.65 -8.87
CA MET A 95 -5.18 -10.64 -8.61
C MET A 95 -5.22 -11.03 -7.13
N SER A 96 -4.06 -11.32 -6.54
CA SER A 96 -3.93 -11.63 -5.12
C SER A 96 -4.47 -10.49 -4.23
N ASN A 97 -4.07 -9.24 -4.51
CA ASN A 97 -4.56 -8.08 -3.78
C ASN A 97 -6.08 -7.88 -3.92
N ASP A 98 -6.63 -8.15 -5.11
CA ASP A 98 -8.06 -8.03 -5.35
C ASP A 98 -8.86 -9.08 -4.56
N PHE A 99 -8.37 -10.32 -4.46
CA PHE A 99 -8.97 -11.34 -3.58
C PHE A 99 -8.88 -10.96 -2.10
N LEU A 100 -7.75 -10.41 -1.65
CA LEU A 100 -7.61 -9.95 -0.25
C LEU A 100 -8.59 -8.82 0.10
N LYS A 101 -8.84 -7.89 -0.82
CA LYS A 101 -9.85 -6.82 -0.62
C LYS A 101 -11.28 -7.33 -0.58
N GLN A 102 -11.57 -8.44 -1.27
CA GLN A 102 -12.89 -9.05 -1.25
C GLN A 102 -13.20 -9.71 0.09
N MET A 103 -12.17 -10.13 0.85
CA MET A 103 -12.25 -10.74 2.17
C MET A 103 -12.58 -9.68 3.25
N PRO A 104 -13.80 -9.66 3.80
CA PRO A 104 -14.22 -8.59 4.71
C PRO A 104 -13.86 -8.84 6.18
N ARG A 105 -13.65 -10.10 6.56
CA ARG A 105 -13.24 -10.50 7.90
C ARG A 105 -11.71 -10.58 7.97
N ARG A 106 -11.15 -10.02 9.05
CA ARG A 106 -9.77 -10.24 9.46
C ARG A 106 -9.77 -11.40 10.45
N TRP A 107 -9.01 -12.44 10.14
CA TRP A 107 -8.87 -13.62 10.98
C TRP A 107 -7.74 -13.40 11.97
N GLU A 108 -8.03 -13.60 13.24
CA GLU A 108 -7.05 -13.54 14.31
C GLU A 108 -6.63 -14.96 14.72
N ALA A 109 -5.42 -15.09 15.26
CA ALA A 109 -4.98 -16.39 15.78
C ALA A 109 -5.85 -16.82 16.97
N GLY A 110 -6.38 -18.04 16.93
CA GLY A 110 -7.31 -18.56 17.94
C GLY A 110 -8.79 -18.46 17.56
N ASP A 111 -9.13 -17.75 16.48
CA ASP A 111 -10.49 -17.78 15.93
C ASP A 111 -10.81 -19.18 15.38
N VAL A 112 -11.89 -19.78 15.87
CA VAL A 112 -12.43 -21.03 15.31
C VAL A 112 -13.29 -20.68 14.10
N TYR A 113 -13.13 -21.44 13.02
CA TYR A 113 -13.92 -21.30 11.80
C TYR A 113 -14.66 -22.60 11.49
N SER A 114 -15.81 -22.44 10.84
CA SER A 114 -16.57 -23.50 10.19
C SER A 114 -16.50 -23.33 8.67
N PRO A 115 -16.77 -24.37 7.86
CA PRO A 115 -16.88 -24.21 6.41
C PRO A 115 -17.92 -23.15 5.99
N HIS A 116 -18.95 -22.92 6.82
CA HIS A 116 -19.99 -21.94 6.56
C HIS A 116 -19.48 -20.50 6.65
N ASP A 117 -18.47 -20.24 7.48
CA ASP A 117 -17.85 -18.92 7.65
C ASP A 117 -17.17 -18.40 6.37
N LEU A 118 -16.80 -19.28 5.45
CA LEU A 118 -16.20 -18.90 4.17
C LEU A 118 -17.25 -18.69 3.06
N SER A 119 -18.54 -18.83 3.38
CA SER A 119 -19.64 -18.63 2.45
C SER A 119 -19.81 -17.14 2.09
N PRO A 120 -20.19 -16.83 0.83
CA PRO A 120 -20.51 -15.46 0.43
C PRO A 120 -21.56 -14.77 1.32
N VAL A 121 -22.48 -15.55 1.90
CA VAL A 121 -23.54 -15.05 2.78
C VAL A 121 -22.96 -14.51 4.09
N GLU A 122 -22.07 -15.26 4.75
CA GLU A 122 -21.39 -14.82 5.97
C GLU A 122 -20.42 -13.67 5.70
N MET A 123 -19.71 -13.71 4.58
CA MET A 123 -18.87 -12.60 4.13
C MET A 123 -19.68 -11.29 4.01
N GLN A 124 -20.90 -11.35 3.46
CA GLN A 124 -21.77 -10.19 3.34
C GLN A 124 -22.26 -9.66 4.70
N LYS A 125 -22.43 -10.53 5.71
CA LYS A 125 -22.75 -10.09 7.08
C LYS A 125 -21.58 -9.31 7.67
N TRP A 126 -20.34 -9.77 7.52
CA TRP A 126 -19.16 -9.05 8.04
C TRP A 126 -18.84 -7.77 7.29
N ARG A 127 -19.27 -7.62 6.04
CA ARG A 127 -19.18 -6.33 5.31
C ARG A 127 -20.00 -5.24 5.99
N LYS A 128 -21.06 -5.59 6.72
CA LYS A 128 -21.83 -4.62 7.51
C LYS A 128 -21.00 -4.24 8.72
N LYS A 129 -20.42 -3.04 8.70
CA LYS A 129 -19.71 -2.47 9.85
C LYS A 129 -20.72 -2.28 10.99
N THR A 130 -20.70 -3.18 11.97
CA THR A 130 -21.37 -2.95 13.24
C THR A 130 -20.58 -1.88 13.99
N VAL A 131 -21.19 -0.70 14.15
CA VAL A 131 -20.56 0.38 14.89
C VAL A 131 -20.75 0.08 16.37
N ARG A 132 -19.65 0.01 17.13
CA ARG A 132 -19.72 -0.14 18.59
C ARG A 132 -20.39 1.10 19.18
N ASN A 133 -21.52 0.93 19.87
CA ASN A 133 -22.26 2.02 20.52
C ASN A 133 -21.70 2.34 21.92
N ASN A 134 -20.40 2.11 22.15
CA ASN A 134 -19.79 2.37 23.44
C ASN A 134 -19.30 3.81 23.45
N ASP A 135 -19.79 4.60 24.41
CA ASP A 135 -19.37 5.99 24.60
C ASP A 135 -17.91 6.03 25.06
N VAL A 136 -17.04 6.63 24.24
CA VAL A 136 -15.60 6.73 24.49
C VAL A 136 -15.30 7.54 25.75
N ILE A 137 -16.10 8.56 26.05
CA ILE A 137 -15.90 9.42 27.23
C ILE A 137 -16.18 8.64 28.52
N ASP A 138 -17.26 7.86 28.53
CA ASP A 138 -17.60 7.00 29.68
C ASP A 138 -16.60 5.83 29.81
N ALA A 139 -16.19 5.22 28.70
CA ALA A 139 -15.22 4.12 28.70
C ALA A 139 -13.84 4.55 29.24
N LEU A 140 -13.43 5.80 28.98
CA LEU A 140 -12.18 6.36 29.47
C LEU A 140 -12.34 7.04 30.85
N GLY A 141 -13.56 7.25 31.34
CA GLY A 141 -13.82 7.88 32.64
C GLY A 141 -13.37 9.35 32.74
N ILE A 142 -13.27 10.06 31.61
CA ILE A 142 -12.74 11.43 31.55
C ILE A 142 -13.87 12.47 31.53
N SER A 143 -13.59 13.65 32.10
CA SER A 143 -14.49 14.81 32.03
C SER A 143 -14.10 15.72 30.87
N PRO A 144 -14.96 15.90 29.83
CA PRO A 144 -14.62 16.75 28.69
C PRO A 144 -14.38 18.22 29.09
N LEU A 145 -15.08 18.72 30.10
CA LEU A 145 -14.98 20.13 30.49
C LEU A 145 -13.61 20.49 31.05
N ASP A 146 -12.92 19.53 31.64
CA ASP A 146 -11.61 19.71 32.27
C ASP A 146 -10.48 19.51 31.25
N MET A 147 -10.74 18.72 30.20
CA MET A 147 -9.79 18.44 29.12
C MET A 147 -9.75 19.50 28.01
N TYR A 148 -10.23 20.72 28.28
CA TYR A 148 -10.33 21.80 27.30
C TYR A 148 -8.97 22.25 26.72
N LYS A 149 -7.85 21.91 27.38
CA LYS A 149 -6.49 22.20 26.90
C LYS A 149 -5.95 21.15 25.92
N ASN A 150 -6.62 20.01 25.79
CA ASN A 150 -6.17 18.92 24.92
C ASN A 150 -6.75 19.09 23.51
N PHE A 151 -5.94 19.64 22.60
CA PHE A 151 -6.35 19.89 21.21
C PHE A 151 -6.67 18.62 20.42
N SER A 152 -5.96 17.53 20.68
CA SER A 152 -6.21 16.24 20.01
C SER A 152 -7.58 15.66 20.36
N LEU A 153 -8.00 15.84 21.61
CA LEU A 153 -9.35 15.43 22.05
C LEU A 153 -10.43 16.28 21.39
N ILE A 154 -10.21 17.60 21.27
CA ILE A 154 -11.14 18.51 20.59
C ILE A 154 -11.26 18.14 19.11
N GLU A 155 -10.13 17.93 18.42
CA GLU A 155 -10.11 17.61 16.99
C GLU A 155 -10.96 16.37 16.70
N HIS A 156 -10.86 15.33 17.53
CA HIS A 156 -11.63 14.09 17.36
C HIS A 156 -13.16 14.32 17.28
N PHE A 157 -13.68 15.33 17.98
CA PHE A 157 -15.11 15.66 18.01
C PHE A 157 -15.50 16.83 17.10
N THR A 158 -14.55 17.40 16.38
CA THR A 158 -14.80 18.46 15.38
C THR A 158 -14.56 17.95 13.97
N SER A 159 -15.17 18.62 13.00
CA SER A 159 -14.88 18.42 11.58
C SER A 159 -13.58 19.16 11.21
N THR A 160 -13.00 18.85 10.05
CA THR A 160 -11.88 19.60 9.47
C THR A 160 -12.16 21.10 9.39
N SER A 161 -13.44 21.49 9.26
CA SER A 161 -13.92 22.88 9.24
C SER A 161 -14.12 23.51 10.62
N GLY A 162 -13.77 22.83 11.72
CA GLY A 162 -13.95 23.32 13.10
C GLY A 162 -15.38 23.23 13.65
N MET A 163 -16.34 22.71 12.87
CA MET A 163 -17.72 22.47 13.32
C MET A 163 -17.80 21.27 14.29
N ILE A 164 -18.72 21.32 15.26
CA ILE A 164 -18.94 20.20 16.19
C ILE A 164 -19.67 19.06 15.46
N ASN A 165 -19.10 17.86 15.51
CA ASN A 165 -19.69 16.68 14.87
C ASN A 165 -21.03 16.29 15.53
N HIS A 166 -22.01 15.87 14.72
CA HIS A 166 -23.31 15.40 15.21
C HIS A 166 -23.18 14.09 16.02
N SER A 167 -24.12 13.81 16.92
CA SER A 167 -24.13 12.59 17.77
C SER A 167 -24.10 11.30 16.96
N ASN A 168 -24.65 11.30 15.74
CA ASN A 168 -24.59 10.16 14.82
C ASN A 168 -23.17 9.85 14.33
N LEU A 169 -22.28 10.84 14.32
CA LEU A 169 -20.88 10.66 13.95
C LEU A 169 -20.05 10.34 15.20
N THR A 170 -20.21 11.11 16.28
CA THR A 170 -19.43 10.93 17.51
C THR A 170 -19.82 9.71 18.33
N ARG A 171 -21.07 9.23 18.18
CA ARG A 171 -21.64 8.08 18.91
C ARG A 171 -21.60 8.22 20.43
N LEU A 172 -21.55 9.45 20.92
CA LEU A 172 -21.62 9.75 22.35
C LEU A 172 -23.06 9.71 22.85
N ARG A 173 -23.21 9.40 24.14
CA ARG A 173 -24.49 9.56 24.83
C ARG A 173 -24.91 11.04 24.80
N PRO A 174 -26.21 11.38 24.70
CA PRO A 174 -26.65 12.77 24.60
C PRO A 174 -26.13 13.70 25.71
N VAL A 175 -25.94 13.16 26.92
CA VAL A 175 -25.37 13.90 28.06
C VAL A 175 -23.91 14.28 27.79
N ASN A 176 -23.09 13.32 27.36
CA ASN A 176 -21.68 13.53 27.08
C ASN A 176 -21.47 14.36 25.81
N GLN A 177 -22.31 14.16 24.78
CA GLN A 177 -22.34 15.01 23.60
C GLN A 177 -22.52 16.49 23.97
N ARG A 178 -23.40 16.82 24.93
CA ARG A 178 -23.56 18.20 25.42
C ARG A 178 -22.32 18.70 26.16
N LYS A 179 -21.67 17.85 26.98
CA LYS A 179 -20.43 18.21 27.68
C LYS A 179 -19.28 18.49 26.71
N VAL A 180 -19.10 17.62 25.70
CA VAL A 180 -18.12 17.80 24.62
C VAL A 180 -18.43 19.07 23.83
N ALA A 181 -19.68 19.28 23.40
CA ALA A 181 -20.06 20.50 22.70
C ALA A 181 -19.82 21.77 23.53
N LYS A 182 -20.04 21.71 24.85
CA LYS A 182 -19.75 22.81 25.77
C LYS A 182 -18.25 23.06 25.91
N MET A 183 -17.42 22.00 25.97
CA MET A 183 -15.97 22.11 25.93
C MET A 183 -15.51 22.81 24.64
N VAL A 184 -15.94 22.34 23.46
CA VAL A 184 -15.52 22.92 22.17
C VAL A 184 -15.88 24.41 22.09
N ARG A 185 -17.13 24.77 22.40
CA ARG A 185 -17.58 26.17 22.40
C ARG A 185 -16.79 27.05 23.38
N ARG A 186 -16.43 26.51 24.55
CA ARG A 186 -15.60 27.21 25.54
C ARG A 186 -14.23 27.53 24.95
N VAL A 187 -13.55 26.54 24.37
CA VAL A 187 -12.18 26.71 23.87
C VAL A 187 -12.14 27.65 22.66
N GLN A 188 -13.13 27.56 21.78
CA GLN A 188 -13.31 28.51 20.67
C GLN A 188 -13.58 29.93 21.19
N GLY A 189 -14.46 30.08 22.19
CA GLY A 189 -14.76 31.38 22.81
C GLY A 189 -13.59 31.98 23.59
N MET A 190 -12.69 31.15 24.11
CA MET A 190 -11.43 31.58 24.75
C MET A 190 -10.34 31.94 23.73
N GLY A 191 -10.53 31.65 22.44
CA GLY A 191 -9.54 31.91 21.39
C GLY A 191 -8.34 30.96 21.37
N ILE A 192 -8.41 29.82 22.07
CA ILE A 192 -7.31 28.85 22.13
C ILE A 192 -7.38 27.86 20.95
N TYR A 193 -8.57 27.58 20.43
CA TYR A 193 -8.79 26.65 19.30
C TYR A 193 -9.52 27.36 18.14
N PRO A 194 -9.09 27.17 16.88
CA PRO A 194 -9.72 27.85 15.76
C PRO A 194 -11.18 27.42 15.51
N SER A 195 -12.00 28.33 15.00
CA SER A 195 -13.41 28.05 14.68
C SER A 195 -13.61 27.46 13.28
N VAL A 196 -12.72 27.79 12.33
CA VAL A 196 -12.91 27.52 10.89
C VAL A 196 -12.10 26.33 10.38
N HIS A 197 -11.08 25.91 11.13
CA HIS A 197 -10.17 24.84 10.75
C HIS A 197 -9.68 24.08 11.99
N ALA A 198 -9.07 22.90 11.78
CA ALA A 198 -8.37 22.19 12.83
C ALA A 198 -7.18 22.99 13.38
N HIS A 199 -6.72 22.65 14.57
CA HIS A 199 -5.60 23.35 15.21
C HIS A 199 -4.32 23.27 14.33
N PRO A 200 -3.59 24.38 14.13
CA PRO A 200 -2.48 24.43 13.18
C PRO A 200 -1.37 23.42 13.48
N GLU A 201 -1.07 23.14 14.75
CA GLU A 201 -0.08 22.12 15.13
C GLU A 201 -0.48 20.70 14.67
N MET A 202 -1.77 20.40 14.55
CA MET A 202 -2.24 19.10 14.08
C MET A 202 -2.22 19.00 12.56
N LEU A 203 -2.41 20.13 11.87
CA LEU A 203 -2.27 20.22 10.41
C LEU A 203 -0.81 20.23 9.96
N ARG A 204 0.13 20.59 10.85
CA ARG A 204 1.56 20.70 10.54
C ARG A 204 2.11 19.43 9.90
N ASP A 205 1.76 18.26 10.41
CA ASP A 205 2.24 16.98 9.88
C ASP A 205 1.63 16.63 8.51
N GLN A 206 0.49 17.23 8.13
CA GLN A 206 -0.14 17.02 6.82
C GLN A 206 0.50 17.89 5.73
N PHE A 207 0.86 19.13 6.06
CA PHE A 207 1.42 20.09 5.11
C PHE A 207 2.94 20.03 5.00
N PHE A 208 3.63 19.86 6.13
CA PHE A 208 5.09 19.81 6.18
C PHE A 208 5.51 18.35 6.34
N SER A 209 5.71 17.66 5.20
CA SER A 209 6.39 16.37 5.18
C SER A 209 7.70 16.51 5.93
N ARG A 210 7.77 15.91 7.11
CA ARG A 210 8.96 15.91 7.95
C ARG A 210 9.98 15.03 7.24
N HIS A 211 10.80 15.62 6.37
CA HIS A 211 12.01 14.99 5.88
C HIS A 211 12.92 14.79 7.10
N LYS A 212 12.87 13.58 7.66
CA LYS A 212 13.87 13.07 8.59
C LYS A 212 14.95 12.35 7.79
#